data_AF-A0A2H5QVU3-F1
#
_entry.id   AF-A0A2H5QVU3-F1
#
_cell.length_a   1.000
_cell.length_b   1.000
_cell.length_c   1.000
_cell.angle_alpha   90.00
_cell.angle_beta   90.00
_cell.angle_gamma   90.00
#
_symmetry.space_group_name_H-M   'P 1'
#
loop_
_entity.id
_entity.type
_entity.pdbx_description
1 polymer ?
#
loop_
_entity_poly.entity_id
_entity_poly.type
_entity_poly.pdbx_seq_one_letter_code
_entity_poly.pdbx_strand_id
1 'polypeptide(L)'
;MGRMEEIWGDDCLEFRLERWISEKLRGNCLGKDKALIQMKMVARTVIGNYHVKLAKGHPVSPCNSIILNMKYGLKVQISKRSLL
;
A
#
# COMPACT_ATOMS: atom_id res chain seq x y z
N MET A 1 5.56 -6.71 -14.57
CA MET A 1 4.11 -7.05 -14.64
C MET A 1 3.21 -6.00 -14.01
N GLY A 2 3.35 -5.62 -12.74
CA GLY A 2 2.39 -4.71 -12.06
C GLY A 2 2.21 -3.27 -12.58
N ARG A 3 2.92 -2.88 -13.65
CA ARG A 3 2.79 -1.58 -14.35
C ARG A 3 2.75 -1.75 -15.88
N MET A 4 2.39 -2.94 -16.35
CA MET A 4 2.29 -3.22 -17.78
C MET A 4 0.87 -2.90 -18.24
N GLU A 5 0.74 -1.95 -19.15
CA GLU A 5 -0.54 -1.51 -19.71
C GLU A 5 -1.33 -2.65 -20.33
N GLU A 6 -0.67 -3.56 -21.05
CA GLU A 6 -1.29 -4.76 -21.65
C GLU A 6 -2.05 -5.64 -20.64
N ILE A 7 -1.61 -5.65 -19.37
CA ILE A 7 -2.22 -6.45 -18.29
C ILE A 7 -3.19 -5.60 -17.45
N TRP A 8 -2.88 -4.32 -17.25
CA TRP A 8 -3.51 -3.48 -16.22
C TRP A 8 -4.30 -2.28 -16.74
N GLY A 9 -4.34 -2.06 -18.05
CA GLY A 9 -4.96 -0.90 -18.69
C GLY A 9 -4.08 0.34 -18.68
N ASP A 10 -4.58 1.41 -19.31
CA ASP A 10 -3.95 2.73 -19.41
C ASP A 10 -3.70 3.36 -18.02
N ASP A 11 -4.58 3.08 -17.06
CA ASP A 11 -4.49 3.50 -15.68
C ASP A 11 -3.62 2.56 -14.81
N CYS A 12 -2.69 1.80 -15.41
CA CYS A 12 -1.78 0.90 -14.70
C CYS A 12 -0.85 1.57 -13.67
N LEU A 13 -0.70 2.90 -13.73
CA LEU A 13 0.08 3.70 -12.78
C LEU A 13 -0.76 4.24 -11.61
N GLU A 14 -2.09 4.15 -11.70
CA GLU A 14 -3.02 4.67 -10.70
C GLU A 14 -3.31 3.64 -9.62
N PHE A 15 -3.44 4.12 -8.37
CA PHE A 15 -3.87 3.27 -7.27
C PHE A 15 -5.41 3.16 -7.25
N ARG A 16 -5.95 1.99 -7.62
CA ARG A 16 -7.40 1.70 -7.58
C ARG A 16 -7.72 0.47 -6.74
N LEU A 17 -8.43 0.68 -5.63
CA LEU A 17 -8.81 -0.38 -4.70
C LEU A 17 -9.90 -1.29 -5.29
N GLU A 18 -10.78 -0.72 -6.11
CA GLU A 18 -11.96 -1.35 -6.69
C GLU A 18 -11.61 -2.60 -7.51
N ARG A 19 -10.42 -2.63 -8.11
CA ARG A 19 -9.90 -3.78 -8.87
C ARG A 19 -9.82 -5.07 -8.04
N TRP A 20 -9.84 -4.99 -6.72
CA TRP A 20 -9.47 -6.09 -5.82
C TRP A 20 -10.52 -6.41 -4.75
N ILE A 21 -11.67 -5.72 -4.74
CA ILE A 21 -12.64 -5.83 -3.64
C ILE A 21 -13.35 -7.20 -3.62
N SER A 22 -13.53 -7.84 -4.76
CA SER A 22 -14.25 -9.12 -4.89
C SER A 22 -13.36 -10.35 -4.95
N GLU A 23 -12.04 -10.19 -5.06
CA GLU A 23 -11.14 -11.30 -5.39
C GLU A 23 -10.22 -11.71 -4.22
N LYS A 24 -10.09 -13.02 -4.02
CA LYS A 24 -9.12 -13.57 -3.07
C LYS A 24 -7.74 -13.55 -3.70
N LEU A 25 -6.84 -12.72 -3.17
CA LEU A 25 -5.43 -12.66 -3.56
C LEU A 25 -4.82 -14.07 -3.58
N ARG A 26 -4.51 -14.58 -4.79
CA ARG A 26 -3.80 -15.84 -5.01
C ARG A 26 -2.30 -15.58 -5.06
N GLY A 27 -1.54 -16.45 -4.39
CA GLY A 27 -0.08 -16.45 -4.36
C GLY A 27 0.42 -17.74 -3.71
N ASN A 28 1.64 -18.15 -4.01
CA ASN A 28 2.18 -19.45 -3.56
C ASN A 28 3.12 -19.33 -2.34
N CYS A 29 3.27 -18.13 -1.76
CA CYS A 29 4.07 -17.94 -0.55
C CYS A 29 3.36 -18.53 0.68
N LEU A 30 4.07 -19.35 1.46
CA LEU A 30 3.55 -19.96 2.68
C LEU A 30 3.07 -18.92 3.71
N GLY A 31 3.76 -17.77 3.79
CA GLY A 31 3.45 -16.69 4.71
C GLY A 31 2.34 -15.73 4.26
N LYS A 32 1.76 -15.91 3.07
CA LYS A 32 0.87 -14.91 2.45
C LYS A 32 -0.34 -14.54 3.31
N ASP A 33 -1.01 -15.54 3.89
CA ASP A 33 -2.28 -15.31 4.58
C ASP A 33 -2.04 -14.59 5.91
N LYS A 34 -0.98 -14.99 6.62
CA LYS A 34 -0.55 -14.30 7.85
C LYS A 34 -0.13 -12.86 7.57
N ALA A 35 0.68 -12.65 6.53
CA ALA A 35 1.13 -11.31 6.14
C ALA A 35 -0.07 -10.40 5.79
N LEU A 36 -1.04 -10.91 5.02
CA LEU A 36 -2.25 -10.16 4.66
C LEU A 36 -3.13 -9.84 5.88
N ILE A 37 -3.30 -10.77 6.82
CA ILE A 37 -4.05 -10.52 8.06
C ILE A 37 -3.36 -9.43 8.88
N GLN A 38 -2.05 -9.53 9.09
CA GLN A 38 -1.28 -8.52 9.84
C GLN A 38 -1.36 -7.13 9.18
N MET A 39 -1.16 -7.06 7.86
CA MET A 39 -1.29 -5.80 7.12
C MET A 39 -2.70 -5.21 7.21
N LYS A 40 -3.75 -6.02 7.10
CA LYS A 40 -5.14 -5.55 7.23
C LYS A 40 -5.43 -5.01 8.64
N MET A 41 -4.93 -5.67 9.68
CA MET A 41 -5.08 -5.21 11.06
C MET A 41 -4.39 -3.85 11.27
N VAL A 42 -3.14 -3.72 10.80
CA VAL A 42 -2.40 -2.45 10.88
C VAL A 42 -3.09 -1.36 10.07
N ALA A 43 -3.48 -1.64 8.82
CA ALA A 43 -4.14 -0.67 7.95
C ALA A 43 -5.47 -0.18 8.55
N ARG A 44 -6.30 -1.10 9.08
CA ARG A 44 -7.55 -0.75 9.79
C ARG A 44 -7.28 0.17 10.96
N THR A 45 -6.29 -0.14 11.79
CA THR A 45 -5.93 0.68 12.96
C THR A 45 -5.43 2.07 12.54
N VAL A 46 -4.56 2.14 11.54
CA VAL A 46 -4.00 3.42 11.06
C VAL A 46 -5.10 4.30 10.45
N ILE A 47 -5.88 3.76 9.51
CA ILE A 47 -6.93 4.50 8.79
C ILE A 47 -8.08 4.91 9.73
N GLY A 48 -8.43 4.05 10.69
CA GLY A 48 -9.51 4.30 11.64
C GLY A 48 -9.17 5.39 12.66
N ASN A 49 -7.93 5.41 13.17
CA ASN A 49 -7.56 6.25 14.31
C ASN A 49 -6.78 7.52 13.92
N TYR A 50 -6.28 7.63 12.68
CA TYR A 50 -5.39 8.71 12.29
C TYR A 50 -5.73 9.29 10.92
N HIS A 51 -5.51 10.59 10.78
CA HIS A 51 -5.29 11.23 9.49
C HIS A 51 -3.80 11.18 9.17
N VAL A 52 -3.47 10.57 8.04
CA VAL A 52 -2.10 10.43 7.56
C VAL A 52 -1.95 11.27 6.30
N LYS A 53 -0.98 12.19 6.29
CA LYS A 53 -0.64 13.01 5.12
C LYS A 53 0.82 12.79 4.76
N LEU A 54 1.13 12.66 3.47
CA LEU A 54 2.51 12.59 3.01
C LEU A 54 3.23 13.91 3.36
N ALA A 55 4.47 13.83 3.85
CA ALA A 55 5.25 15.03 4.08
C ALA A 55 5.48 15.77 2.74
N LYS A 56 5.28 17.09 2.74
CA LYS A 56 5.43 17.92 1.54
C LYS A 56 6.81 17.72 0.91
N GLY A 57 6.84 17.47 -0.40
CA GLY A 57 8.07 17.28 -1.17
C GLY A 57 8.83 15.98 -0.87
N HIS A 58 8.26 15.02 -0.13
CA HIS A 58 8.92 13.75 0.17
C HIS A 58 9.12 12.91 -1.12
N PRO A 59 10.36 12.56 -1.51
CA PRO A 59 10.61 11.80 -2.73
C PRO A 59 10.15 10.34 -2.59
N VAL A 60 9.38 9.86 -3.58
CA VAL A 60 8.87 8.49 -3.63
C VAL A 60 9.58 7.75 -4.76
N SER A 61 10.56 6.92 -4.41
CA SER A 61 11.25 6.05 -5.35
C SER A 61 11.65 4.73 -4.71
N PRO A 62 11.55 3.60 -5.43
CA PRO A 62 12.01 2.31 -4.93
C PRO A 62 13.54 2.24 -4.84
N CYS A 63 14.05 1.42 -3.92
CA CYS A 63 15.41 0.91 -3.94
C CYS A 63 15.55 -0.12 -5.06
N ASN A 64 16.69 -0.10 -5.76
CA ASN A 64 17.06 -1.20 -6.63
C ASN A 64 17.71 -2.32 -5.79
N SER A 65 16.88 -3.19 -5.23
CA SER A 65 17.29 -4.31 -4.36
C SER A 65 16.38 -5.52 -4.55
N ILE A 66 16.83 -6.69 -4.07
CA ILE A 66 16.07 -7.95 -4.14
C ILE A 66 14.71 -7.81 -3.45
N ILE A 67 14.68 -7.14 -2.30
CA ILE A 67 13.44 -6.75 -1.63
C ILE A 67 13.11 -5.32 -2.04
N LEU A 68 11.91 -5.10 -2.58
CA LEU A 68 11.47 -3.78 -3.01
C LEU A 68 11.15 -2.90 -1.79
N ASN A 69 12.07 -2.00 -1.47
CA ASN A 69 11.92 -1.04 -0.36
C ASN A 69 11.81 0.39 -0.91
N MET A 70 11.34 1.33 -0.09
CA MET A 70 11.36 2.76 -0.42
C MET A 70 12.72 3.37 -0.09
N LYS A 71 13.39 3.98 -1.07
CA LYS A 71 14.75 4.52 -0.93
C LYS A 71 14.90 5.56 0.18
N TYR A 72 13.89 6.38 0.37
CA TYR A 72 13.88 7.46 1.35
C TYR A 72 12.89 7.20 2.49
N GLY A 73 12.46 5.94 2.67
CA GLY A 73 11.38 5.59 3.58
C GLY A 73 10.05 6.26 3.20
N LEU A 74 9.11 6.30 4.15
CA LEU A 74 7.80 6.94 4.00
C LEU A 74 7.61 7.98 5.11
N LYS A 75 7.96 9.23 4.83
CA LYS A 75 7.80 10.31 5.80
C LYS A 75 6.38 10.88 5.72
N VAL A 76 5.68 10.87 6.85
CA VAL A 76 4.28 11.31 6.95
C VAL A 76 4.07 12.25 8.12
N GLN A 77 3.05 13.09 8.02
CA GLN A 77 2.45 13.81 9.13
C GLN A 77 1.23 13.01 9.61
N ILE A 78 1.15 12.79 10.92
CA ILE A 78 0.07 12.01 11.54
C ILE A 78 -0.66 12.92 12.52
N SER A 79 -1.98 12.91 12.47
CA SER A 79 -2.82 13.53 13.49
C SER A 79 -3.93 12.55 13.90
N LYS A 80 -4.28 12.53 15.19
CA LYS A 80 -5.37 11.67 15.68
C LYS A 80 -6.68 12.07 15.00
N ARG A 81 -7.45 11.08 14.58
CA ARG A 81 -8.82 11.28 14.12
C ARG A 81 -9.69 11.45 15.36
N SER A 82 -10.45 12.53 15.45
CA SER A 82 -11.45 12.66 16.51
C SER A 82 -12.49 11.57 16.27
N LEU A 83 -12.58 10.62 17.19
CA LEU A 83 -13.80 9.88 17.39
C LEU A 83 -14.73 10.87 18.08
N LEU A 84 -15.89 11.15 17.48
CA LEU A 84 -17.00 11.68 18.29
C LEU A 84 -17.32 10.65 19.39
#